data_AF-A0A6A4UAI5-F1
#
_entry.id   AF-A0A6A4UAI5-F1
#
_cell.length_a   1.000
_cell.length_b   1.000
_cell.length_c   1.000
_cell.angle_alpha   90.00
_cell.angle_beta   90.00
_cell.angle_gamma   90.00
#
_symmetry.space_group_name_H-M   'P 1'
#
loop_
_entity.id
_entity.type
_entity.pdbx_description
1 polymer ?
#
loop_
_entity_poly.entity_id
_entity_poly.type
_entity_poly.pdbx_seq_one_letter_code
_entity_poly.pdbx_strand_id
1 'polypeptide(L)'
;MEQNFKILIVILVVNILITIILGGSKRFVFYYDFKDLFISFLSWIVLLIGVILSSYLDLKELIPIAVTISIIIGLYSLFLAVKYNRMNIFVGIPIGISKIILGGLFVLKLFDLISPSGKSVGKRRENRMTSGIILFLLSIIFKFLINGEEVYKRKGWEVSK
;
A
#
# COMPACT_ATOMS: atom_id res chain seq x y z
N MET A 1 -5.78 -16.37 -21.58
CA MET A 1 -5.85 -15.99 -20.14
C MET A 1 -4.51 -15.48 -19.62
N GLU A 2 -3.42 -16.20 -19.84
CA GLU A 2 -2.07 -15.82 -19.39
C GLU A 2 -1.58 -14.46 -19.95
N GLN A 3 -1.85 -14.19 -21.24
CA GLN A 3 -1.48 -12.90 -21.86
C GLN A 3 -2.20 -11.71 -21.22
N ASN A 4 -3.51 -11.82 -20.98
CA ASN A 4 -4.30 -10.76 -20.34
C ASN A 4 -3.81 -10.47 -18.91
N PHE A 5 -3.41 -11.50 -18.18
CA PHE A 5 -2.84 -11.37 -16.85
C PHE A 5 -1.47 -10.65 -16.87
N LYS A 6 -0.59 -11.00 -17.82
CA LYS A 6 0.69 -10.30 -18.02
C LYS A 6 0.47 -8.83 -18.36
N ILE A 7 -0.47 -8.53 -19.27
CA ILE A 7 -0.82 -7.15 -19.64
C ILE A 7 -1.30 -6.36 -18.40
N LEU A 8 -2.17 -6.96 -17.58
CA LEU A 8 -2.66 -6.33 -16.35
C LEU A 8 -1.50 -6.00 -15.39
N ILE A 9 -0.57 -6.93 -15.17
CA ILE A 9 0.61 -6.68 -14.32
C ILE A 9 1.42 -5.51 -14.87
N VAL A 10 1.68 -5.47 -16.18
CA VAL A 10 2.43 -4.37 -16.80
C VAL A 10 1.72 -3.05 -16.57
N ILE A 11 0.40 -2.99 -16.77
CA ILE A 11 -0.41 -1.79 -16.51
C ILE A 11 -0.27 -1.34 -15.05
N LEU A 12 -0.34 -2.27 -14.09
CA LEU A 12 -0.21 -1.95 -12.66
C LEU A 12 1.19 -1.45 -12.31
N VAL A 13 2.24 -2.07 -12.85
CA VAL A 13 3.63 -1.62 -12.63
C VAL A 13 3.83 -0.23 -13.21
N VAL A 14 3.40 0.01 -14.45
CA VAL A 14 3.48 1.34 -15.08
C VAL A 14 2.68 2.37 -14.29
N ASN A 15 1.50 2.02 -13.80
CA ASN A 15 0.68 2.88 -12.95
C ASN A 15 1.44 3.31 -11.69
N ILE A 16 2.03 2.36 -10.96
CA ILE A 16 2.80 2.61 -9.74
C ILE A 16 4.01 3.51 -10.04
N LEU A 17 4.75 3.25 -11.12
CA LEU A 17 5.90 4.07 -11.48
C LEU A 17 5.50 5.52 -11.79
N ILE A 18 4.43 5.71 -12.57
CA ILE A 18 3.91 7.04 -12.90
C ILE A 18 3.46 7.79 -11.64
N THR A 19 2.67 7.14 -10.77
CA THR A 19 2.14 7.78 -9.57
C THR A 19 3.24 8.10 -8.56
N ILE A 20 4.28 7.26 -8.43
CA ILE A 20 5.46 7.56 -7.61
C ILE A 20 6.18 8.82 -8.14
N ILE A 21 6.39 8.94 -9.45
CA ILE A 21 7.04 10.12 -10.06
C ILE A 21 6.19 11.38 -9.82
N LEU A 22 4.87 11.27 -10.01
CA LEU A 22 3.93 12.38 -9.80
C LEU A 22 3.87 12.82 -8.32
N GLY A 23 3.90 11.85 -7.39
CA GLY A 23 3.99 12.10 -5.96
C GLY A 23 5.32 12.74 -5.57
N GLY A 24 6.44 12.13 -5.95
CA GLY A 24 7.79 12.62 -5.63
C GLY A 24 8.11 14.00 -6.22
N SER A 25 7.54 14.33 -7.38
CA SER A 25 7.64 15.68 -7.98
C SER A 25 6.73 16.73 -7.32
N LYS A 26 5.95 16.33 -6.29
CA LYS A 26 5.01 17.18 -5.56
C LYS A 26 3.97 17.83 -6.47
N ARG A 27 3.61 17.13 -7.57
CA ARG A 27 2.54 17.56 -8.49
C ARG A 27 1.17 17.14 -7.98
N PHE A 28 1.10 16.03 -7.26
CA PHE A 28 -0.15 15.50 -6.70
C PHE A 28 0.12 14.92 -5.32
N VAL A 29 -0.92 14.91 -4.47
CA VAL A 29 -0.81 14.32 -3.14
C VAL A 29 -0.79 12.82 -3.31
N PHE A 30 0.32 12.20 -2.91
CA PHE A 30 0.37 10.76 -2.77
C PHE A 30 -0.16 10.45 -1.37
N TYR A 31 0.66 10.52 -0.32
CA TYR A 31 0.18 10.49 1.06
C TYR A 31 0.08 11.89 1.63
N TYR A 32 -1.07 12.23 2.21
CA TYR A 32 -1.24 13.54 2.84
C TYR A 32 -0.33 13.68 4.06
N ASP A 33 -0.36 12.68 4.94
CA ASP A 33 0.43 12.56 6.15
C ASP A 33 0.73 11.08 6.49
N PHE A 34 1.34 10.84 7.66
CA PHE A 34 1.59 9.49 8.14
C PHE A 34 0.31 8.69 8.46
N LYS A 35 -0.80 9.35 8.80
CA LYS A 35 -2.07 8.66 9.08
C LYS A 35 -2.66 8.07 7.80
N ASP A 36 -2.64 8.84 6.72
CA ASP A 36 -3.03 8.39 5.38
C ASP A 36 -2.18 7.21 4.90
N LEU A 37 -0.85 7.25 5.15
CA LEU A 37 0.03 6.11 4.91
C LEU A 37 -0.41 4.87 5.71
N PHE A 38 -0.60 5.03 7.01
CA PHE A 38 -0.98 3.93 7.90
C PHE A 38 -2.31 3.28 7.50
N ILE A 39 -3.31 4.05 7.07
CA ILE A 39 -4.59 3.52 6.59
C ILE A 39 -4.39 2.58 5.40
N SER A 40 -3.47 2.91 4.47
CA SER A 40 -3.16 2.03 3.35
C SER A 40 -2.50 0.71 3.74
N PHE A 41 -1.79 0.68 4.89
CA PHE A 41 -1.20 -0.54 5.44
C PHE A 41 -2.22 -1.34 6.24
N LEU A 42 -3.12 -0.63 6.94
CA LEU A 42 -4.10 -1.20 7.84
C LEU A 42 -5.04 -2.19 7.12
N SER A 43 -5.41 -1.92 5.86
CA SER A 43 -6.22 -2.87 5.07
C SER A 43 -5.55 -4.25 5.01
N TRP A 44 -4.26 -4.29 4.66
CA TRP A 44 -3.49 -5.54 4.57
C TRP A 44 -3.16 -6.16 5.92
N ILE A 45 -2.90 -5.34 6.94
CA ILE A 45 -2.67 -5.82 8.31
C ILE A 45 -3.91 -6.55 8.83
N VAL A 46 -5.11 -5.96 8.66
CA VAL A 46 -6.37 -6.57 9.08
C VAL A 46 -6.60 -7.90 8.36
N LEU A 47 -6.35 -7.94 7.04
CA LEU A 47 -6.49 -9.17 6.26
C LEU A 47 -5.56 -10.28 6.78
N LEU A 48 -4.26 -9.97 6.95
CA LEU A 48 -3.26 -10.96 7.36
C LEU A 48 -3.50 -11.44 8.80
N ILE A 49 -3.78 -10.53 9.72
CA ILE A 49 -4.10 -10.89 11.11
C ILE A 49 -5.37 -11.75 11.13
N GLY A 50 -6.40 -11.41 10.36
CA GLY A 50 -7.63 -12.19 10.27
C GLY A 50 -7.39 -13.62 9.79
N VAL A 51 -6.54 -13.81 8.77
CA VAL A 51 -6.16 -15.14 8.28
C VAL A 51 -5.37 -15.92 9.33
N ILE A 52 -4.42 -15.28 10.01
CA ILE A 52 -3.61 -15.91 11.05
C ILE A 52 -4.49 -16.33 12.24
N LEU A 53 -5.36 -15.43 12.71
CA LEU A 53 -6.28 -15.72 13.82
C LEU A 53 -7.30 -16.80 13.46
N SER A 54 -7.82 -16.78 12.24
CA SER A 54 -8.71 -17.85 11.73
C SER A 54 -8.03 -19.21 11.84
N SER A 55 -6.76 -19.31 11.41
CA SER A 55 -5.99 -20.54 11.50
C SER A 55 -5.63 -20.94 12.94
N TYR A 56 -5.37 -19.97 13.82
CA TYR A 56 -4.95 -20.24 15.20
C TYR A 56 -6.12 -20.64 16.11
N LEU A 57 -7.31 -20.09 15.87
CA LEU A 57 -8.52 -20.32 16.66
C LEU A 57 -9.48 -21.34 16.01
N ASP A 58 -9.16 -21.83 14.81
CA ASP A 58 -10.02 -22.68 13.98
C ASP A 58 -11.41 -22.08 13.68
N LEU A 59 -11.46 -20.74 13.54
CA LEU A 59 -12.67 -19.97 13.24
C LEU A 59 -12.65 -19.50 11.79
N LYS A 60 -13.26 -20.27 10.88
CA LYS A 60 -13.25 -19.99 9.44
C LYS A 60 -14.03 -18.73 9.08
N GLU A 61 -14.99 -18.34 9.91
CA GLU A 61 -15.82 -17.15 9.77
C GLU A 61 -15.01 -15.84 9.89
N LEU A 62 -13.82 -15.89 10.50
CA LEU A 62 -12.93 -14.71 10.61
C LEU A 62 -12.36 -14.26 9.25
N ILE A 63 -12.20 -15.18 8.28
CA ILE A 63 -11.67 -14.83 6.96
C ILE A 63 -12.59 -13.87 6.21
N PRO A 64 -13.89 -14.17 5.97
CA PRO A 64 -14.77 -13.24 5.27
C PRO A 64 -14.96 -11.91 6.02
N ILE A 65 -14.94 -11.92 7.35
CA ILE A 65 -14.99 -10.69 8.16
C ILE A 65 -13.74 -9.84 7.91
N ALA A 66 -12.55 -10.42 8.00
CA ALA A 66 -11.29 -9.71 7.77
C ALA A 66 -11.16 -9.19 6.33
N VAL A 67 -11.59 -9.97 5.34
CA VAL A 67 -11.66 -9.55 3.93
C VAL A 67 -12.60 -8.34 3.79
N THR A 68 -13.79 -8.39 4.40
CA THR A 68 -14.77 -7.31 4.33
C THR A 68 -14.21 -6.02 4.92
N ILE A 69 -13.64 -6.09 6.13
CA ILE A 69 -13.03 -4.93 6.80
C ILE A 69 -11.84 -4.39 5.98
N SER A 70 -10.98 -5.27 5.46
CA SER A 70 -9.86 -4.90 4.60
C SER A 70 -10.31 -4.14 3.35
N ILE A 71 -11.38 -4.61 2.68
CA ILE A 71 -11.95 -3.94 1.51
C ILE A 71 -12.49 -2.56 1.89
N ILE A 72 -13.23 -2.44 2.99
CA ILE A 72 -13.77 -1.15 3.44
C ILE A 72 -12.64 -0.14 3.71
N ILE A 73 -11.58 -0.56 4.40
CA ILE A 73 -10.41 0.29 4.68
C ILE A 73 -9.67 0.64 3.39
N GLY A 74 -9.52 -0.31 2.46
CA GLY A 74 -8.92 -0.07 1.15
C GLY A 74 -9.70 0.95 0.33
N LEU A 75 -11.04 0.82 0.28
CA LEU A 75 -11.92 1.79 -0.38
C LEU A 75 -11.85 3.16 0.29
N TYR A 76 -11.74 3.22 1.62
CA TYR A 76 -11.53 4.47 2.34
C TYR A 76 -10.19 5.12 1.98
N SER A 77 -9.10 4.35 1.89
CA SER A 77 -7.79 4.85 1.44
C SER A 77 -7.84 5.41 0.00
N LEU A 78 -8.57 4.74 -0.89
CA LEU A 78 -8.81 5.21 -2.26
C LEU A 78 -9.63 6.50 -2.27
N PHE A 79 -10.69 6.58 -1.48
CA PHE A 79 -11.50 7.78 -1.32
C PHE A 79 -10.65 8.96 -0.81
N LEU A 80 -9.79 8.74 0.18
CA LEU A 80 -8.86 9.77 0.67
C LEU A 80 -7.91 10.25 -0.44
N ALA A 81 -7.38 9.35 -1.28
CA ALA A 81 -6.54 9.74 -2.41
C ALA A 81 -7.29 10.65 -3.41
N VAL A 82 -8.57 10.38 -3.67
CA VAL A 82 -9.42 11.24 -4.51
C VAL A 82 -9.70 12.58 -3.81
N LYS A 83 -10.06 12.54 -2.52
CA LYS A 83 -10.35 13.74 -1.71
C LYS A 83 -9.16 14.69 -1.62
N TYR A 84 -7.98 14.19 -1.27
CA TYR A 84 -6.75 14.99 -1.14
C TYR A 84 -6.23 15.52 -2.48
N ASN A 85 -6.70 14.97 -3.60
CA ASN A 85 -6.44 15.51 -4.93
C ASN A 85 -7.65 16.30 -5.47
N ARG A 86 -8.40 16.96 -4.59
CA ARG A 86 -9.53 17.87 -4.93
C ARG A 86 -10.60 17.22 -5.80
N MET A 87 -10.94 15.97 -5.50
CA MET A 87 -11.92 15.18 -6.24
C MET A 87 -11.53 14.91 -7.71
N ASN A 88 -10.26 15.05 -8.08
CA ASN A 88 -9.77 14.65 -9.39
C ASN A 88 -9.65 13.12 -9.46
N ILE A 89 -10.69 12.47 -10.00
CA ILE A 89 -10.81 11.02 -10.08
C ILE A 89 -9.70 10.40 -10.95
N PHE A 90 -9.33 11.05 -12.06
CA PHE A 90 -8.31 10.57 -13.01
C PHE A 90 -6.92 10.49 -12.40
N VAL A 91 -6.66 11.24 -11.32
CA VAL A 91 -5.40 11.19 -10.58
C VAL A 91 -5.56 10.39 -9.29
N GLY A 92 -6.65 10.64 -8.56
CA GLY A 92 -6.91 10.06 -7.25
C GLY A 92 -7.06 8.54 -7.29
N ILE A 93 -7.74 7.98 -8.29
CA ILE A 93 -7.89 6.53 -8.42
C ILE A 93 -6.54 5.84 -8.67
N PRO A 94 -5.74 6.23 -9.69
CA PRO A 94 -4.38 5.70 -9.87
C PRO A 94 -3.52 5.75 -8.60
N ILE A 95 -3.52 6.89 -7.90
CA ILE A 95 -2.76 7.04 -6.66
C ILE A 95 -3.31 6.10 -5.58
N GLY A 96 -4.62 6.03 -5.39
CA GLY A 96 -5.26 5.15 -4.43
C GLY A 96 -4.93 3.67 -4.67
N ILE A 97 -5.00 3.21 -5.92
CA ILE A 97 -4.59 1.84 -6.30
C ILE A 97 -3.11 1.62 -5.97
N SER A 98 -2.25 2.57 -6.32
CA SER A 98 -0.81 2.49 -6.03
C SER A 98 -0.53 2.42 -4.53
N LYS A 99 -1.22 3.21 -3.70
CA LYS A 99 -1.12 3.17 -2.23
C LYS A 99 -1.44 1.78 -1.69
N ILE A 100 -2.56 1.20 -2.12
CA ILE A 100 -3.01 -0.11 -1.66
C ILE A 100 -1.98 -1.16 -2.05
N ILE A 101 -1.48 -1.17 -3.29
CA ILE A 101 -0.49 -2.16 -3.72
C ILE A 101 0.84 -2.00 -2.97
N LEU A 102 1.35 -0.77 -2.84
CA LEU A 102 2.59 -0.52 -2.10
C LEU A 102 2.46 -0.86 -0.62
N GLY A 103 1.32 -0.53 0.00
CA GLY A 103 1.00 -0.92 1.37
C GLY A 103 0.98 -2.43 1.55
N GLY A 104 0.38 -3.17 0.61
CA GLY A 104 0.37 -4.63 0.62
C GLY A 104 1.76 -5.21 0.48
N LEU A 105 2.56 -4.70 -0.45
CA LEU A 105 3.94 -5.13 -0.61
C LEU A 105 4.76 -4.89 0.67
N PHE A 106 4.61 -3.72 1.30
CA PHE A 106 5.29 -3.40 2.55
C PHE A 106 4.88 -4.37 3.66
N VAL A 107 3.59 -4.55 3.89
CA VAL A 107 3.09 -5.43 4.96
C VAL A 107 3.51 -6.89 4.72
N LEU A 108 3.38 -7.41 3.48
CA LEU A 108 3.83 -8.77 3.16
C LEU A 108 5.33 -8.96 3.43
N LYS A 109 6.16 -7.96 3.09
CA LYS A 109 7.60 -8.01 3.36
C LYS A 109 7.94 -7.86 4.83
N LEU A 110 7.15 -7.09 5.59
CA LEU A 110 7.27 -7.00 7.04
C LEU A 110 6.99 -8.35 7.68
N PHE A 111 5.94 -9.05 7.23
CA PHE A 111 5.65 -10.40 7.70
C PHE A 111 6.73 -11.40 7.33
N ASP A 112 7.25 -11.39 6.10
CA ASP A 112 8.35 -12.29 5.69
C ASP A 112 9.69 -11.96 6.39
N LEU A 113 9.88 -10.73 6.86
CA LEU A 113 11.03 -10.38 7.72
C LEU A 113 10.91 -11.06 9.10
N ILE A 114 9.72 -10.97 9.73
CA ILE A 114 9.47 -11.49 11.08
C ILE A 114 9.36 -13.01 11.06
N SER A 115 8.57 -13.55 10.13
CA SER A 115 8.29 -14.97 9.93
C SER A 115 8.65 -15.37 8.49
N PRO A 116 9.94 -15.59 8.20
CA PRO A 116 10.38 -15.87 6.84
C PRO A 116 9.87 -17.21 6.35
N SER A 117 9.34 -17.19 5.14
CA SER A 117 9.07 -18.39 4.37
C SER A 117 10.37 -19.13 4.03
N GLY A 118 10.34 -20.47 3.92
CA GLY A 118 11.49 -21.24 3.46
C GLY A 118 11.68 -22.60 4.13
N LYS A 119 12.00 -23.61 3.31
CA LYS A 119 12.18 -25.02 3.75
C LYS A 119 13.49 -25.24 4.53
N SER A 120 14.55 -24.47 4.24
CA SER A 120 15.86 -24.57 4.91
C SER A 120 16.21 -23.31 5.70
N VAL A 121 17.11 -23.44 6.68
CA VAL A 121 17.63 -22.31 7.48
C VAL A 121 18.31 -21.27 6.58
N GLY A 122 19.12 -21.71 5.62
CA GLY A 122 19.78 -20.81 4.66
C GLY A 122 18.77 -19.98 3.86
N LYS A 123 17.73 -20.62 3.31
CA LYS A 123 16.69 -19.94 2.53
C LYS A 123 15.87 -18.94 3.37
N ARG A 124 15.56 -19.28 4.63
CA ARG A 124 14.90 -18.35 5.56
C ARG A 124 15.76 -17.13 5.86
N ARG A 125 17.07 -17.30 6.02
CA ARG A 125 18.01 -16.18 6.23
C ARG A 125 18.08 -15.25 5.01
N GLU A 126 18.18 -15.83 3.82
CA GLU A 126 18.16 -15.09 2.54
C GLU A 126 16.87 -14.29 2.35
N ASN A 127 15.72 -14.91 2.63
CA ASN A 127 14.41 -14.26 2.55
C ASN A 127 14.29 -13.08 3.53
N ARG A 128 14.74 -13.25 4.79
CA ARG A 128 14.80 -12.13 5.75
C ARG A 128 15.65 -10.98 5.25
N MET A 129 16.83 -11.26 4.71
CA MET A 129 17.74 -10.23 4.21
C MET A 129 17.11 -9.48 3.03
N THR A 130 16.56 -10.21 2.07
CA THR A 130 15.87 -9.63 0.91
C THR A 130 14.68 -8.78 1.34
N SER A 131 13.86 -9.27 2.27
CA SER A 131 12.72 -8.53 2.81
C SER A 131 13.16 -7.28 3.59
N GLY A 132 14.25 -7.34 4.34
CA GLY A 132 14.86 -6.17 5.00
C GLY A 132 15.31 -5.09 4.02
N ILE A 133 15.98 -5.48 2.93
CA ILE A 133 16.39 -4.54 1.86
C ILE A 133 15.17 -3.89 1.22
N ILE A 134 14.15 -4.67 0.86
CA ILE A 134 12.92 -4.14 0.24
C ILE A 134 12.21 -3.18 1.20
N LEU A 135 12.10 -3.52 2.48
CA LEU A 135 11.48 -2.64 3.48
C LEU A 135 12.25 -1.32 3.66
N PHE A 136 13.58 -1.37 3.63
CA PHE A 136 14.41 -0.17 3.69
C PHE A 136 14.16 0.74 2.49
N LEU A 137 14.16 0.18 1.27
CA LEU A 137 13.88 0.93 0.05
C LEU A 137 12.46 1.52 0.04
N LEU A 138 11.46 0.72 0.43
CA LEU A 138 10.08 1.19 0.54
C LEU A 138 9.92 2.30 1.58
N SER A 139 10.63 2.21 2.72
CA SER A 139 10.61 3.25 3.75
C SER A 139 11.13 4.59 3.22
N ILE A 140 12.20 4.56 2.41
CA ILE A 140 12.71 5.75 1.73
C ILE A 140 11.65 6.30 0.77
N ILE A 141 11.06 5.45 -0.08
CA ILE A 141 10.01 5.86 -1.02
C ILE A 141 8.84 6.49 -0.27
N PHE A 142 8.33 5.87 0.80
CA PHE A 142 7.21 6.41 1.56
C PHE A 142 7.54 7.76 2.19
N LYS A 143 8.75 7.96 2.71
CA LYS A 143 9.18 9.26 3.21
C LYS A 143 9.11 10.34 2.12
N PHE A 144 9.46 10.02 0.88
CA PHE A 144 9.32 10.94 -0.27
C PHE A 144 7.88 11.14 -0.73
N LEU A 145 6.99 10.16 -0.52
CA LEU A 145 5.60 10.20 -0.95
C LEU A 145 4.65 10.81 0.09
N ILE A 146 5.07 10.99 1.33
CA ILE A 146 4.36 11.83 2.30
C ILE A 146 4.62 13.29 1.94
N ASN A 147 3.69 13.88 1.19
CA ASN A 147 3.90 15.15 0.50
C ASN A 147 2.67 16.09 0.53
N GLY A 148 1.61 15.75 1.27
CA GLY A 148 0.34 16.48 1.27
C GLY A 148 0.48 17.97 1.48
N GLU A 149 1.09 18.36 2.60
CA GLU A 149 1.25 19.76 2.97
C GLU A 149 2.04 20.55 1.91
N GLU A 150 3.09 19.97 1.35
CA GLU A 150 3.94 20.63 0.35
C GLU A 150 3.22 20.82 -0.98
N VAL A 151 2.44 19.83 -1.43
CA VAL A 151 1.62 19.94 -2.64
C VAL A 151 0.58 21.03 -2.47
N TYR A 152 -0.09 21.07 -1.32
CA TYR A 152 -1.11 22.07 -1.03
C TYR A 152 -0.51 23.49 -1.03
N LYS A 153 0.63 23.69 -0.35
CA LYS A 153 1.37 24.97 -0.37
C LYS A 153 1.76 25.39 -1.79
N ARG A 154 2.30 24.47 -2.61
CA ARG A 154 2.70 24.76 -4.00
C ARG A 154 1.54 25.14 -4.91
N LYS A 155 0.36 24.58 -4.67
CA LYS A 155 -0.83 24.82 -5.49
C LYS A 155 -1.73 25.94 -4.96
N GLY A 156 -1.39 26.55 -3.83
CA GLY A 156 -2.25 27.54 -3.17
C GLY A 156 -3.59 26.93 -2.72
N TRP A 157 -3.63 25.62 -2.45
CA TRP A 157 -4.84 24.97 -1.97
C TRP A 157 -4.99 25.20 -0.47
N GLU A 158 -6.22 25.46 -0.03
CA GLU A 158 -6.53 25.52 1.40
C GLU A 158 -6.20 24.20 2.07
N VAL A 159 -5.40 24.26 3.14
CA VAL A 159 -5.05 23.11 3.96
C VAL A 159 -6.35 22.53 4.51
N SER A 160 -6.65 21.27 4.20
CA SER A 160 -7.83 20.63 4.80
C SER A 160 -7.55 20.50 6.29
N LYS A 161 -8.30 21.26 7.10
CA LYS A 161 -8.33 21.11 8.57
C LYS A 161 -8.84 19.73 8.96
#